data_AF-A0A357HZN4-F1
#
_entry.id   AF-A0A357HZN4-F1
#
_cell.length_a   1.000
_cell.length_b   1.000
_cell.length_c   1.000
_cell.angle_alpha   90.00
_cell.angle_beta   90.00
_cell.angle_gamma   90.00
#
_symmetry.space_group_name_H-M   'P 1'
#
loop_
_entity.id
_entity.type
_entity.pdbx_description
1 polymer ?
#
loop_
_entity_poly.entity_id
_entity_poly.type
_entity_poly.pdbx_seq_one_letter_code
_entity_poly.pdbx_strand_id
1 'polypeptide(L)'
;DQLRQLVDIELELKTSSLAKLDGELMKTAKEAGFSDALIADLVNSNRQAVRKRREKLGVMTNYRLVDTCAAEFEAFTPYYYSSYGAENEISVTDKKKIMILGGGPNRIGQGIEFDYCC
;
A
#
# COMPACT_ATOMS: atom_id res chain seq x y z
N ASP A 1 13.78 -13.26 12.09
CA ASP A 1 12.47 -13.90 11.86
C ASP A 1 11.63 -13.22 10.78
N GLN A 2 11.31 -11.93 10.91
CA GLN A 2 10.45 -11.23 9.92
C GLN A 2 10.99 -11.27 8.47
N LEU A 3 12.30 -11.06 8.26
CA LEU A 3 12.89 -11.17 6.92
C LEU A 3 12.72 -12.57 6.31
N ARG A 4 12.80 -13.63 7.13
CA ARG A 4 12.60 -14.99 6.67
C ARG A 4 11.16 -15.22 6.23
N GLN A 5 10.19 -14.69 6.98
CA GLN A 5 8.78 -14.76 6.60
C GLN A 5 8.51 -14.08 5.24
N LEU A 6 9.16 -12.93 4.97
CA LEU A 6 9.07 -12.29 3.65
C LEU A 6 9.62 -13.20 2.55
N VAL A 7 10.77 -13.84 2.78
CA VAL A 7 11.35 -14.79 1.82
C VAL A 7 10.43 -16.00 1.60
N ASP A 8 9.79 -16.52 2.65
CA ASP A 8 8.86 -17.65 2.54
C ASP A 8 7.63 -17.28 1.69
N ILE A 9 7.06 -16.07 1.91
CA ILE A 9 5.96 -15.53 1.07
C ILE A 9 6.43 -15.36 -0.39
N GLU A 10 7.64 -14.84 -0.60
CA GLU A 10 8.21 -14.67 -1.94
C GLU A 10 8.32 -16.01 -2.69
N LEU A 11 8.80 -17.05 -1.99
CA LEU A 11 8.92 -18.40 -2.56
C LEU A 11 7.55 -18.98 -2.89
N GLU A 12 6.55 -18.81 -2.04
CA GLU A 12 5.19 -19.25 -2.31
C GLU A 12 4.60 -18.56 -3.55
N LEU A 13 4.75 -17.23 -3.65
CA LEU A 13 4.32 -16.46 -4.80
C LEU A 13 4.99 -16.94 -6.10
N LYS A 14 6.30 -17.25 -6.09
CA LYS A 14 7.03 -17.77 -7.25
C LYS A 14 6.51 -19.12 -7.75
N THR A 15 5.96 -19.94 -6.86
CA THR A 15 5.36 -21.23 -7.25
C THR A 15 3.91 -21.11 -7.75
N SER A 16 3.30 -19.94 -7.55
CA SER A 16 1.93 -19.65 -7.95
C SER A 16 1.86 -19.02 -9.36
N SER A 17 0.65 -18.69 -9.79
CA SER A 17 0.41 -17.87 -10.98
C SER A 17 -0.71 -16.89 -10.69
N LEU A 18 -0.81 -15.80 -11.47
CA LEU A 18 -1.83 -14.77 -11.23
C LEU A 18 -3.27 -15.35 -11.18
N ALA A 19 -3.55 -16.38 -11.98
CA ALA A 19 -4.86 -17.02 -12.01
C ALA A 19 -5.14 -17.88 -10.77
N LYS A 20 -4.08 -18.47 -10.19
CA LYS A 20 -4.15 -19.34 -9.00
C LYS A 20 -4.02 -18.58 -7.68
N LEU A 21 -3.61 -17.32 -7.72
CA LEU A 21 -3.52 -16.47 -6.54
C LEU A 21 -4.91 -16.27 -5.92
N ASP A 22 -5.09 -16.84 -4.74
CA ASP A 22 -6.31 -16.70 -3.95
C ASP A 22 -6.28 -15.42 -3.10
N GLY A 23 -7.39 -15.17 -2.41
CA GLY A 23 -7.55 -13.97 -1.58
C GLY A 23 -6.64 -13.97 -0.35
N GLU A 24 -6.36 -15.13 0.22
CA GLU A 24 -5.58 -15.26 1.45
C GLU A 24 -4.11 -14.96 1.18
N LEU A 25 -3.49 -15.61 0.19
CA LEU A 25 -2.11 -15.33 -0.18
C LEU A 25 -1.93 -13.90 -0.68
N MET A 26 -2.89 -13.37 -1.45
CA MET A 26 -2.89 -11.97 -1.86
C MET A 26 -2.89 -11.06 -0.63
N LYS A 27 -3.81 -11.28 0.31
CA LYS A 27 -3.92 -10.47 1.52
C LYS A 27 -2.63 -10.53 2.35
N THR A 28 -2.12 -11.73 2.63
CA THR A 28 -0.87 -11.95 3.36
C THR A 28 0.31 -11.22 2.72
N ALA A 29 0.47 -11.33 1.40
CA ALA A 29 1.52 -10.62 0.67
C ALA A 29 1.38 -9.09 0.78
N LYS A 30 0.15 -8.57 0.66
CA LYS A 30 -0.10 -7.12 0.76
C LYS A 30 0.10 -6.58 2.17
N GLU A 31 -0.33 -7.31 3.20
CA GLU A 31 -0.08 -6.98 4.62
C GLU A 31 1.41 -7.02 4.96
N ALA A 32 2.18 -7.91 4.32
CA ALA A 32 3.63 -7.98 4.41
C ALA A 32 4.37 -6.90 3.60
N GLY A 33 3.66 -6.02 2.87
CA GLY A 33 4.24 -4.89 2.15
C GLY A 33 4.65 -5.17 0.70
N PHE A 34 4.31 -6.33 0.13
CA PHE A 34 4.63 -6.62 -1.27
C PHE A 34 3.88 -5.68 -2.21
N SER A 35 4.62 -5.00 -3.10
CA SER A 35 4.01 -4.12 -4.10
C SER A 35 3.33 -4.92 -5.21
N ASP A 36 2.34 -4.33 -5.89
CA ASP A 36 1.70 -4.97 -7.05
C ASP A 36 2.72 -5.23 -8.18
N ALA A 37 3.81 -4.46 -8.23
CA ALA A 37 4.90 -4.65 -9.19
C ALA A 37 5.76 -5.87 -8.82
N LEU A 38 6.17 -5.98 -7.55
CA LEU A 38 6.94 -7.13 -7.07
C LEU A 38 6.15 -8.44 -7.25
N ILE A 39 4.87 -8.46 -6.88
CA ILE A 39 4.01 -9.64 -7.10
C ILE A 39 3.95 -9.97 -8.60
N ALA A 40 3.83 -8.97 -9.47
CA ALA A 40 3.79 -9.19 -10.92
C ALA A 40 5.06 -9.88 -11.43
N ASP A 41 6.23 -9.45 -10.97
CA ASP A 41 7.51 -10.08 -11.33
C ASP A 41 7.57 -11.53 -10.84
N LEU A 42 7.13 -11.79 -9.61
CA LEU A 42 7.14 -13.13 -8.99
C LEU A 42 6.20 -14.12 -9.68
N VAL A 43 5.05 -13.66 -10.20
CA VAL A 43 4.04 -14.51 -10.85
C VAL A 43 4.09 -14.44 -12.39
N ASN A 44 5.15 -13.83 -12.94
CA ASN A 44 5.36 -13.62 -14.36
C ASN A 44 4.15 -12.97 -15.07
N SER A 45 3.74 -11.80 -14.56
CA SER A 45 2.61 -11.02 -15.05
C SER A 45 2.95 -9.53 -15.13
N ASN A 46 1.95 -8.66 -15.22
CA ASN A 46 2.13 -7.21 -15.18
C ASN A 46 1.36 -6.57 -14.01
N ARG A 47 1.85 -5.40 -13.58
CA ARG A 47 1.31 -4.64 -12.43
C ARG A 47 -0.19 -4.40 -12.53
N GLN A 48 -0.70 -4.05 -13.72
CA GLN A 48 -2.11 -3.74 -13.93
C GLN A 48 -2.98 -4.98 -13.77
N ALA A 49 -2.52 -6.14 -14.24
CA ALA A 49 -3.23 -7.41 -14.09
C ALA A 49 -3.28 -7.87 -12.62
N VAL A 50 -2.15 -7.75 -11.90
CA VAL A 50 -2.10 -7.99 -10.44
C VAL A 50 -3.05 -7.08 -9.70
N ARG A 51 -3.04 -5.78 -9.99
CA ARG A 51 -3.95 -4.80 -9.37
C ARG A 51 -5.41 -5.18 -9.58
N LYS A 52 -5.81 -5.49 -10.82
CA LYS A 52 -7.19 -5.91 -11.14
C LYS A 52 -7.58 -7.19 -10.39
N ARG A 53 -6.67 -8.16 -10.31
CA ARG A 53 -6.91 -9.40 -9.55
C ARG A 53 -7.08 -9.11 -8.07
N ARG A 54 -6.20 -8.28 -7.49
CA ARG A 54 -6.25 -7.86 -6.09
C ARG A 54 -7.58 -7.19 -5.74
N GLU A 55 -8.02 -6.23 -6.56
CA GLU A 55 -9.33 -5.56 -6.42
C GLU A 55 -10.49 -6.56 -6.56
N LYS A 56 -10.43 -7.50 -7.51
CA LYS A 56 -11.43 -8.57 -7.67
C LYS A 56 -11.50 -9.52 -6.48
N LEU A 57 -10.40 -9.73 -5.77
CA LEU A 57 -10.32 -10.53 -4.54
C LEU A 57 -10.75 -9.75 -3.29
N GLY A 58 -11.15 -8.47 -3.43
CA GLY A 58 -11.57 -7.62 -2.31
C GLY A 58 -10.43 -7.09 -1.45
N VAL A 59 -9.16 -7.27 -1.87
CA VAL A 59 -7.98 -6.81 -1.12
C VAL A 59 -7.71 -5.35 -1.48
N MET A 60 -8.47 -4.44 -0.88
CA MET A 60 -8.36 -3.00 -1.12
C MET A 60 -7.29 -2.34 -0.24
N THR A 61 -6.72 -1.24 -0.72
CA THR A 61 -5.86 -0.40 0.11
C THR A 61 -6.75 0.42 1.03
N ASN A 62 -6.49 0.35 2.33
CA ASN A 62 -7.16 1.14 3.34
C ASN A 62 -6.23 2.22 3.86
N TYR A 63 -6.80 3.22 4.54
CA TYR A 63 -6.05 4.33 5.08
C TYR A 63 -6.43 4.53 6.53
N ARG A 64 -5.42 4.65 7.38
CA ARG A 64 -5.55 4.81 8.83
C ARG A 64 -5.11 6.20 9.23
N LEU A 65 -5.79 6.76 10.22
CA LEU A 65 -5.52 8.04 10.82
C LEU A 65 -4.44 7.90 11.90
N VAL A 66 -3.57 8.90 12.00
CA VAL A 66 -2.61 9.01 13.10
C VAL A 66 -3.25 9.85 14.20
N ASP A 67 -3.49 9.24 15.36
CA ASP A 67 -4.26 9.84 16.46
C ASP A 67 -3.46 10.09 17.75
N THR A 68 -2.18 9.72 17.80
CA THR A 68 -1.26 9.78 18.95
C THR A 68 -1.62 8.93 20.17
N CYS A 69 -2.83 8.36 20.21
CA CYS A 69 -3.41 7.68 21.38
C CYS A 69 -3.99 6.29 21.05
N ALA A 70 -3.68 5.73 19.88
CA ALA A 70 -4.13 4.41 19.44
C ALA A 70 -5.67 4.23 19.54
N ALA A 71 -6.38 5.22 19.00
CA ALA A 71 -7.83 5.36 18.94
C ALA A 71 -8.56 5.56 20.28
N GLU A 72 -7.84 5.94 21.36
CA GLU A 72 -8.50 6.32 22.63
C GLU A 72 -9.38 7.56 22.48
N PHE A 73 -8.96 8.50 21.64
CA PHE A 73 -9.69 9.74 21.33
C PHE A 73 -9.75 9.98 19.83
N GLU A 74 -10.83 10.61 19.37
CA GLU A 74 -10.96 11.02 17.97
C GLU A 74 -9.93 12.10 17.62
N ALA A 75 -9.11 11.84 16.60
CA ALA A 75 -8.20 12.83 16.06
C ALA A 75 -8.88 13.68 14.99
N PHE A 76 -8.79 15.00 15.14
CA PHE A 76 -9.39 15.95 14.19
C PHE A 76 -8.48 16.30 13.02
N THR A 77 -7.17 16.00 13.12
CA THR A 77 -6.19 16.35 12.10
C THR A 77 -6.07 15.22 11.08
N PRO A 78 -6.35 15.47 9.78
CA PRO A 78 -6.34 14.43 8.74
C PRO A 78 -4.91 14.04 8.32
N TYR A 79 -4.20 13.29 9.16
CA TYR A 79 -2.88 12.73 8.88
C TYR A 79 -2.98 11.21 8.70
N TYR A 80 -2.81 10.74 7.46
CA TYR A 80 -3.11 9.37 7.08
C TYR A 80 -1.88 8.60 6.58
N TYR A 81 -1.91 7.28 6.75
CA TYR A 81 -1.02 6.34 6.08
C TYR A 81 -1.82 5.18 5.48
N SER A 82 -1.33 4.62 4.36
CA SER A 82 -1.97 3.45 3.74
C SER A 82 -1.60 2.17 4.48
N SER A 83 -2.56 1.26 4.61
CA SER A 83 -2.37 -0.09 5.14
C SER A 83 -3.27 -1.08 4.42
N TYR A 84 -2.93 -2.37 4.52
CA TYR A 84 -3.84 -3.47 4.21
C TYR A 84 -4.27 -4.04 5.56
N GLY A 85 -5.53 -3.87 5.91
CA GLY A 85 -6.07 -4.16 7.24
C GLY A 85 -7.59 -4.00 7.25
N ALA A 86 -8.25 -4.18 8.38
CA ALA A 86 -9.71 -4.32 8.42
C ALA A 86 -10.50 -3.02 8.13
N GLU A 87 -9.96 -1.85 8.50
CA GLU A 87 -10.74 -0.62 8.56
C GLU A 87 -10.10 0.51 7.74
N ASN A 88 -10.96 1.36 7.19
CA ASN A 88 -10.59 2.53 6.42
C ASN A 88 -11.22 3.77 7.06
N GLU A 89 -10.39 4.71 7.47
CA GLU A 89 -10.77 5.89 8.27
C GLU A 89 -10.75 7.18 7.45
N ILE A 90 -10.72 7.06 6.11
CA ILE A 90 -10.84 8.23 5.24
C ILE A 90 -12.23 8.86 5.36
N SER A 91 -12.23 10.15 5.63
CA SER A 91 -13.39 11.02 5.51
C SER A 91 -13.45 11.65 4.12
N VAL A 92 -14.38 11.20 3.28
CA VAL A 92 -14.58 11.76 1.93
C VAL A 92 -15.49 12.99 2.01
N THR A 93 -15.08 14.07 1.35
CA THR A 93 -15.87 15.29 1.17
C THR A 93 -16.09 15.59 -0.31
N ASP A 94 -17.22 16.23 -0.63
CA ASP A 94 -17.60 16.60 -2.01
C ASP A 94 -16.92 17.87 -2.54
N LYS A 95 -16.04 18.48 -1.73
CA LYS A 95 -15.27 19.66 -2.13
C LYS A 95 -14.30 19.29 -3.25
N LYS A 96 -14.12 20.20 -4.21
CA LYS A 96 -13.04 20.09 -5.21
C LYS A 96 -11.69 20.11 -4.49
N LYS A 97 -10.82 19.15 -4.81
CA LYS A 97 -9.50 18.96 -4.18
C LYS A 97 -8.41 19.07 -5.23
N ILE A 98 -7.26 19.59 -4.83
CA ILE A 98 -6.02 19.60 -5.61
C ILE A 98 -5.04 18.66 -4.90
N MET A 99 -4.40 17.76 -5.64
CA MET A 99 -3.37 16.87 -5.12
C MET A 99 -2.00 17.44 -5.44
N ILE A 100 -1.17 17.61 -4.42
CA ILE A 100 0.24 18.00 -4.54
C ILE A 100 1.07 16.75 -4.28
N LEU A 101 2.01 16.45 -5.17
CA LEU A 101 2.90 15.29 -5.07
C LEU A 101 4.30 15.78 -4.71
N GLY A 102 4.78 15.42 -3.52
CA GLY A 102 6.13 15.78 -3.07
C GLY A 102 7.24 15.01 -3.80
N GLY A 103 8.48 15.46 -3.63
CA GLY A 103 9.67 14.90 -4.30
C GLY A 103 10.21 13.59 -3.72
N GLY A 104 9.77 13.20 -2.52
CA GLY A 104 10.33 12.06 -1.80
C GLY A 104 11.66 12.39 -1.10
N PRO A 105 12.54 11.40 -0.87
CA PRO A 105 13.81 11.63 -0.17
C PRO A 105 14.75 12.57 -0.93
N ASN A 106 15.40 13.49 -0.21
CA ASN A 106 16.42 14.39 -0.77
C ASN A 106 17.58 13.62 -1.39
N ARG A 107 18.06 14.09 -2.53
CA ARG A 107 19.24 13.56 -3.24
C ARG A 107 19.97 14.69 -3.97
N ILE A 108 21.20 14.46 -4.39
CA ILE A 108 21.94 15.46 -5.19
C ILE A 108 21.10 15.81 -6.43
N GLY A 109 20.79 17.10 -6.61
CA GLY A 109 19.91 17.62 -7.67
C GLY A 109 18.42 17.63 -7.34
N GLN A 110 18.01 17.19 -6.15
CA GLN A 110 16.66 17.33 -5.60
C GLN A 110 16.74 17.65 -4.10
N GLY A 111 16.87 18.94 -3.77
CA GLY A 111 16.97 19.44 -2.40
C GLY A 111 15.69 20.11 -1.87
N ILE A 112 15.87 20.87 -0.79
CA ILE A 112 14.79 21.57 -0.07
C ILE A 112 14.06 22.60 -0.93
N GLU A 113 14.68 23.07 -2.02
CA GLU A 113 14.06 23.97 -2.98
C GLU A 113 12.76 23.38 -3.56
N PHE A 114 12.66 22.05 -3.68
CA PHE A 114 11.44 21.40 -4.15
C PHE A 114 10.37 21.31 -3.07
N ASP A 115 10.75 21.21 -1.79
CA ASP A 115 9.82 21.25 -0.66
C ASP A 115 9.24 22.65 -0.48
N TYR A 116 10.05 23.70 -0.66
CA TYR A 116 9.58 25.09 -0.67
C TYR A 116 8.53 25.38 -1.76
N CYS A 117 8.59 24.67 -2.89
CA CYS A 117 7.64 24.86 -3.99
C CYS A 117 6.32 24.10 -3.80
N CYS A 118 6.28 23.08 -2.94
CA CYS A 118 5.11 22.24 -2.71
C CYS A 118 4.09 22.94 -1.80
#